data_AF-A0AAE9SF93-F1
#
_entry.id   AF-A0AAE9SF93-F1
#
_cell.length_a   1.000
_cell.length_b   1.000
_cell.length_c   1.000
_cell.angle_alpha   90.00
_cell.angle_beta   90.00
_cell.angle_gamma   90.00
#
_symmetry.space_group_name_H-M   'P 1'
#
loop_
_entity.id
_entity.type
_entity.pdbx_description
1 polymer ?
#
loop_
_entity_poly.entity_id
_entity_poly.type
_entity_poly.pdbx_seq_one_letter_code
_entity_poly.pdbx_strand_id
1 'polypeptide(L)'
;MLSKQEKSALRSRLFRHLDGIVTCPAAYTLHEKGITNYLLKKKSVSLNEITSEFNANDGYLNVALRTLCSQGWLTQHVDNTHNTVQFEINEASAIAFSYFHLYKEAFLLLKFSENYSARKFEIEPYEKLEKLYKNFTNNFGIKTPSTSEEKEIVAQILTHIEGIIVGPTTVLLGMSGMFHKYFMQTKFSADEFHKDADNFSRLLDLLTNLGWFFKTKDSYEFTDEGLFFARRASAYGVTVSYIPTLRKLDKLIFGDPDIFRTSEIGNDEIHVDREMNVWGSGGAHSTYFKVIDEIIIYLFNKPINEQPKGILDVGCGNGAFLKHLFNVIEHQTKRGTMLEDYPLLLIGVDYNEAALKITRKNLVQADIWAKVIWGDIGNPKALSEDLQDKYGINLSDLLNVRTFLDHNRIWQEPAPNDNSTITNSTGAYAYRGKRLNNNLVVESLKQHFTKWKPYICKFGLLLIELHTSKPELVAKNLGKTAATAYDATHGYSDQYIIELDEYMNAMEAIGLTHDKNTFRKFPNSELATVSINLFK
;
A
#
# COMPACT_ATOMS: atom_id res chain seq x y z
N MET A 1 26.27 14.92 5.93
CA MET A 1 24.84 15.20 5.65
C MET A 1 24.58 15.09 4.17
N LEU A 2 23.61 14.27 3.77
CA LEU A 2 23.22 14.08 2.37
C LEU A 2 22.62 15.35 1.72
N SER A 3 23.07 15.65 0.51
CA SER A 3 22.50 16.61 -0.43
C SER A 3 21.09 16.22 -0.88
N LYS A 4 20.40 17.15 -1.55
CA LYS A 4 19.07 16.89 -2.14
C LYS A 4 19.12 15.80 -3.22
N GLN A 5 20.18 15.78 -4.02
CA GLN A 5 20.37 14.82 -5.10
C GLN A 5 20.61 13.41 -4.56
N GLU A 6 21.48 13.25 -3.55
CA GLU A 6 21.73 11.97 -2.89
C GLU A 6 20.44 11.43 -2.24
N LYS A 7 19.71 12.27 -1.51
CA LYS A 7 18.39 11.90 -0.94
C LYS A 7 17.39 11.47 -2.02
N SER A 8 17.47 12.03 -3.23
CA SER A 8 16.62 11.64 -4.35
C SER A 8 17.03 10.29 -4.91
N ALA A 9 18.32 10.01 -5.05
CA ALA A 9 18.85 8.73 -5.51
C ALA A 9 18.50 7.59 -4.54
N LEU A 10 18.69 7.81 -3.22
CA LEU A 10 18.34 6.82 -2.20
C LEU A 10 16.83 6.55 -2.13
N ARG A 11 16.00 7.58 -2.35
CA ARG A 11 14.54 7.39 -2.46
C ARG A 11 14.17 6.59 -3.70
N SER A 12 14.88 6.80 -4.81
CA SER A 12 14.70 6.03 -6.03
C SER A 12 15.02 4.55 -5.82
N ARG A 13 16.14 4.27 -5.13
CA ARG A 13 16.50 2.91 -4.71
C ARG A 13 15.43 2.30 -3.80
N LEU A 14 14.93 3.05 -2.81
CA LEU A 14 13.83 2.61 -1.93
C LEU A 14 12.59 2.20 -2.74
N PHE A 15 12.12 3.03 -3.67
CA PHE A 15 10.95 2.69 -4.49
C PHE A 15 11.20 1.45 -5.37
N ARG A 16 12.40 1.30 -5.93
CA ARG A 16 12.76 0.09 -6.69
C ARG A 16 12.85 -1.16 -5.81
N HIS A 17 13.20 -1.02 -4.53
CA HIS A 17 13.10 -2.13 -3.58
C HIS A 17 11.64 -2.54 -3.35
N LEU A 18 10.71 -1.57 -3.21
CA LEU A 18 9.28 -1.86 -3.09
C LEU A 18 8.75 -2.57 -4.35
N ASP A 19 9.12 -2.07 -5.53
CA ASP A 19 8.80 -2.72 -6.81
C ASP A 19 9.35 -4.15 -6.85
N GLY A 20 10.57 -4.36 -6.35
CA GLY A 20 11.20 -5.67 -6.28
C GLY A 20 10.46 -6.69 -5.42
N ILE A 21 9.94 -6.25 -4.28
CA ILE A 21 9.19 -7.11 -3.35
C ILE A 21 7.98 -7.75 -4.03
N VAL A 22 7.31 -7.02 -4.93
CA VAL A 22 6.14 -7.53 -5.65
C VAL A 22 6.47 -8.15 -7.02
N THR A 23 7.49 -7.61 -7.69
CA THR A 23 7.86 -8.03 -9.06
C THR A 23 8.60 -9.36 -9.04
N CYS A 24 9.52 -9.56 -8.09
CA CYS A 24 10.27 -10.81 -7.96
C CYS A 24 9.37 -12.07 -7.92
N PRO A 25 8.38 -12.17 -7.01
CA PRO A 25 7.51 -13.34 -6.95
C PRO A 25 6.61 -13.45 -8.18
N ALA A 26 6.09 -12.34 -8.73
CA ALA A 26 5.25 -12.36 -9.93
C ALA A 26 6.03 -12.83 -11.18
N ALA A 27 7.18 -12.21 -11.46
CA ALA A 27 8.02 -12.52 -12.60
C ALA A 27 8.51 -13.98 -12.57
N TYR A 28 8.99 -14.45 -11.42
CA TYR A 28 9.43 -15.84 -11.29
C TYR A 28 8.28 -16.84 -11.46
N THR A 29 7.12 -16.56 -10.87
CA THR A 29 5.94 -17.42 -10.97
C THR A 29 5.47 -17.56 -12.43
N LEU A 30 5.43 -16.46 -13.20
CA LEU A 30 5.08 -16.48 -14.62
C LEU A 30 6.14 -17.22 -15.46
N HIS A 31 7.43 -17.04 -15.13
CA HIS A 31 8.53 -17.73 -15.80
C HIS A 31 8.49 -19.25 -15.56
N GLU A 32 8.36 -19.68 -14.30
CA GLU A 32 8.32 -21.10 -13.91
C GLU A 32 7.14 -21.83 -14.57
N LYS A 33 6.00 -21.15 -14.74
CA LYS A 33 4.83 -21.69 -15.42
C LYS A 33 4.92 -21.68 -16.94
N GLY A 34 5.95 -21.07 -17.52
CA GLY A 34 6.16 -21.03 -18.98
C GLY A 34 5.38 -19.93 -19.72
N ILE A 35 4.72 -19.01 -19.01
CA ILE A 35 3.93 -17.92 -19.61
C ILE A 35 4.84 -16.97 -20.39
N THR A 36 6.04 -16.67 -19.88
CA THR A 36 6.99 -15.79 -20.59
C THR A 36 7.38 -16.35 -21.96
N ASN A 37 7.58 -17.66 -22.07
CA ASN A 37 7.89 -18.33 -23.34
C ASN A 37 6.69 -18.29 -24.30
N TYR A 38 5.49 -18.47 -23.76
CA TYR A 38 4.25 -18.38 -24.54
C TYR A 38 4.03 -16.97 -25.10
N LEU A 39 4.25 -15.94 -24.29
CA LEU A 39 4.22 -14.53 -24.72
C LEU A 39 5.22 -14.26 -25.84
N LEU A 40 6.48 -14.71 -25.72
CA LEU A 40 7.48 -14.54 -26.78
C LEU A 40 7.09 -15.24 -28.09
N LYS A 41 6.47 -16.42 -28.01
CA LYS A 41 6.02 -17.17 -29.18
C LYS A 41 4.83 -16.50 -29.88
N LYS A 42 3.85 -16.02 -29.10
CA LYS A 42 2.60 -15.44 -29.62
C LYS A 42 2.73 -13.95 -29.97
N LYS A 43 3.70 -13.25 -29.38
CA LYS A 43 3.99 -11.81 -29.48
C LYS A 43 2.91 -10.91 -28.90
N SER A 44 1.64 -11.16 -29.21
CA SER A 44 0.49 -10.42 -28.68
C SER A 44 -0.64 -11.40 -28.37
N VAL A 45 -1.22 -11.32 -27.17
CA VAL A 45 -2.18 -12.31 -26.67
C VAL A 45 -3.17 -11.68 -25.70
N SER A 46 -4.44 -12.11 -25.77
CA SER A 46 -5.44 -11.69 -24.79
C SER A 46 -5.23 -12.37 -23.44
N LEU A 47 -5.67 -11.71 -22.36
CA LEU A 47 -5.68 -12.31 -21.03
C LEU A 47 -6.49 -13.63 -21.01
N ASN A 48 -7.61 -13.68 -21.71
CA ASN A 48 -8.47 -14.87 -21.78
C ASN A 48 -7.75 -16.07 -22.40
N GLU A 49 -6.95 -15.83 -23.44
CA GLU A 49 -6.14 -16.89 -24.07
C GLU A 49 -5.06 -17.42 -23.10
N ILE A 50 -4.34 -16.54 -22.41
CA ILE A 50 -3.32 -16.96 -21.43
C ILE A 50 -3.99 -17.70 -20.27
N THR A 51 -5.11 -17.19 -19.76
CA THR A 51 -5.86 -17.82 -18.66
C THR A 51 -6.31 -19.23 -19.04
N SER A 52 -6.85 -19.40 -20.25
CA SER A 52 -7.34 -20.69 -20.73
C SER A 52 -6.22 -21.71 -20.95
N GLU A 53 -5.09 -21.27 -21.53
CA GLU A 53 -3.93 -22.14 -21.77
C GLU A 53 -3.28 -22.63 -20.47
N PHE A 54 -3.19 -21.77 -19.46
CA PHE A 54 -2.47 -22.06 -18.21
C PHE A 54 -3.39 -22.40 -17.02
N ASN A 55 -4.70 -22.48 -17.23
CA ASN A 55 -5.72 -22.70 -16.20
C ASN A 55 -5.51 -21.78 -14.97
N ALA A 56 -5.42 -20.48 -15.23
CA ALA A 56 -5.14 -19.46 -14.22
C ALA A 56 -6.43 -18.80 -13.70
N ASN A 57 -6.35 -18.17 -12.53
CA ASN A 57 -7.29 -17.19 -12.04
C ASN A 57 -7.03 -15.87 -12.79
N ASP A 58 -7.91 -15.49 -13.71
CA ASP A 58 -7.70 -14.38 -14.67
C ASP A 58 -7.49 -13.03 -13.98
N GLY A 59 -8.15 -12.78 -12.84
CA GLY A 59 -7.99 -11.56 -12.05
C GLY A 59 -6.56 -11.41 -11.54
N TYR A 60 -6.03 -12.43 -10.87
CA TYR A 60 -4.68 -12.37 -10.31
C TYR A 60 -3.59 -12.49 -11.38
N LEU A 61 -3.84 -13.23 -12.47
CA LEU A 61 -2.96 -13.24 -13.63
C LEU A 61 -2.85 -11.83 -14.27
N ASN A 62 -3.96 -11.10 -14.37
CA ASN A 62 -3.98 -9.71 -14.86
C ASN A 62 -3.08 -8.80 -14.00
N VAL A 63 -3.13 -8.93 -12.68
CA VAL A 63 -2.28 -8.17 -11.74
C VAL A 63 -0.79 -8.49 -11.97
N ALA A 64 -0.46 -9.78 -12.14
CA ALA A 64 0.92 -10.21 -12.40
C ALA A 64 1.47 -9.67 -13.72
N LEU A 65 0.66 -9.71 -14.79
CA LEU A 65 1.07 -9.19 -16.10
C LEU A 65 1.15 -7.66 -16.10
N ARG A 66 0.19 -6.97 -15.45
CA ARG A 66 0.26 -5.51 -15.24
C ARG A 66 1.52 -5.11 -14.48
N THR A 67 1.96 -5.90 -13.51
CA THR A 67 3.22 -5.67 -12.78
C THR A 67 4.40 -5.65 -13.75
N LEU A 68 4.48 -6.57 -14.71
CA LEU A 68 5.54 -6.56 -15.74
C LEU A 68 5.42 -5.36 -16.68
N CYS A 69 4.20 -4.92 -17.00
CA CYS A 69 3.97 -3.71 -17.79
C CYS A 69 4.46 -2.45 -17.07
N SER A 70 4.16 -2.30 -15.78
CA SER A 70 4.63 -1.19 -14.96
C SER A 70 6.16 -1.17 -14.81
N GLN A 71 6.82 -2.32 -14.99
CA GLN A 71 8.28 -2.44 -15.02
C GLN A 71 8.88 -2.23 -16.42
N GLY A 72 8.07 -1.99 -17.44
CA GLY A 72 8.49 -1.72 -18.81
C GLY A 72 8.77 -2.96 -19.66
N TRP A 73 8.49 -4.17 -19.16
CA TRP A 73 8.85 -5.43 -19.83
C TRP A 73 7.73 -6.01 -20.70
N LEU A 74 6.54 -5.41 -20.67
CA LEU A 74 5.38 -5.74 -21.50
C LEU A 74 4.57 -4.47 -21.77
N THR A 75 3.73 -4.49 -22.80
CA THR A 75 2.72 -3.45 -23.06
C THR A 75 1.33 -4.00 -22.77
N GLN A 76 0.51 -3.24 -22.05
CA GLN A 76 -0.89 -3.56 -21.78
C GLN A 76 -1.80 -2.73 -22.69
N HIS A 77 -2.81 -3.36 -23.28
CA HIS A 77 -3.89 -2.71 -24.01
C HIS A 77 -5.22 -3.08 -23.36
N VAL A 78 -5.95 -2.08 -22.86
CA VAL A 78 -7.26 -2.26 -22.22
C VAL A 78 -8.33 -1.64 -23.10
N ASP A 79 -9.33 -2.44 -23.46
CA ASP A 79 -10.54 -1.98 -24.16
C ASP A 79 -11.74 -2.16 -23.23
N ASN A 80 -12.17 -1.04 -22.61
CA ASN A 80 -13.31 -1.03 -21.72
C ASN A 80 -14.66 -1.09 -22.46
N THR A 81 -14.70 -0.86 -23.78
CA THR A 81 -15.93 -1.02 -24.57
C THR A 81 -16.26 -2.50 -24.74
N HIS A 82 -15.26 -3.30 -25.09
CA HIS A 82 -15.41 -4.74 -25.30
C HIS A 82 -15.06 -5.56 -24.06
N ASN A 83 -14.63 -4.91 -22.98
CA ASN A 83 -14.19 -5.53 -21.73
C ASN A 83 -13.08 -6.57 -21.96
N THR A 84 -12.05 -6.19 -22.72
CA THR A 84 -10.90 -7.06 -23.06
C THR A 84 -9.58 -6.46 -22.61
N VAL A 85 -8.64 -7.33 -22.24
CA VAL A 85 -7.26 -6.96 -21.90
C VAL A 85 -6.32 -7.79 -22.76
N GLN A 86 -5.36 -7.13 -23.40
CA GLN A 86 -4.35 -7.74 -24.26
C GLN A 86 -2.95 -7.32 -23.82
N PHE A 87 -2.00 -8.25 -23.94
CA PHE A 87 -0.60 -8.03 -23.60
C PHE A 87 0.27 -8.29 -24.82
N GLU A 88 1.25 -7.42 -25.02
CA GLU A 88 2.17 -7.45 -26.14
C GLU A 88 3.62 -7.37 -25.67
N ILE A 89 4.50 -8.15 -26.30
CA ILE A 89 5.94 -8.05 -26.07
C ILE A 89 6.50 -6.76 -26.68
N ASN A 90 7.55 -6.23 -26.08
CA ASN A 90 8.30 -5.08 -26.56
C ASN A 90 9.81 -5.42 -26.64
N GLU A 91 10.64 -4.41 -26.93
CA GLU A 91 12.09 -4.58 -27.10
C GLU A 91 12.76 -5.17 -25.84
N ALA A 92 12.27 -4.80 -24.65
CA ALA A 92 12.81 -5.26 -23.37
C ALA A 92 12.35 -6.69 -22.99
N SER A 93 11.23 -7.18 -23.54
CA SER A 93 10.60 -8.43 -23.07
C SER A 93 11.53 -9.64 -23.16
N ALA A 94 12.14 -9.88 -24.32
CA ALA A 94 12.99 -11.05 -24.52
C ALA A 94 14.21 -11.04 -23.60
N ILE A 95 14.82 -9.86 -23.42
CA ILE A 95 15.96 -9.67 -22.54
C ILE A 95 15.54 -9.92 -21.09
N ALA A 96 14.52 -9.21 -20.59
CA ALA A 96 14.06 -9.35 -19.22
C ALA A 96 13.66 -10.78 -18.87
N PHE A 97 12.87 -11.43 -19.73
CA PHE A 97 12.38 -12.79 -19.48
C PHE A 97 13.52 -13.82 -19.41
N SER A 98 14.61 -13.59 -20.15
CA SER A 98 15.79 -14.46 -20.09
C SER A 98 16.47 -14.44 -18.72
N TYR A 99 16.31 -13.37 -17.94
CA TYR A 99 16.89 -13.20 -16.60
C TYR A 99 15.93 -13.49 -15.44
N PHE A 100 14.66 -13.81 -15.68
CA PHE A 100 13.70 -14.08 -14.59
C PHE A 100 14.08 -15.28 -13.72
N HIS A 101 14.91 -16.19 -14.22
CA HIS A 101 15.47 -17.29 -13.43
C HIS A 101 16.30 -16.81 -12.23
N LEU A 102 16.86 -15.59 -12.27
CA LEU A 102 17.61 -14.98 -11.16
C LEU A 102 16.73 -14.72 -9.92
N TYR A 103 15.42 -14.54 -10.10
CA TYR A 103 14.50 -14.35 -8.99
C TYR A 103 14.23 -15.61 -8.16
N LYS A 104 14.65 -16.79 -8.64
CA LYS A 104 14.33 -18.09 -8.01
C LYS A 104 14.70 -18.12 -6.53
N GLU A 105 15.94 -17.80 -6.20
CA GLU A 105 16.44 -17.93 -4.82
C GLU A 105 15.74 -16.93 -3.88
N ALA A 106 15.50 -15.70 -4.35
CA ALA A 106 14.78 -14.68 -3.61
C ALA A 106 13.32 -15.09 -3.35
N PHE A 107 12.62 -15.64 -4.34
CA PHE A 107 11.25 -16.13 -4.14
C PHE A 107 11.19 -17.34 -3.19
N LEU A 108 12.15 -18.26 -3.30
CA LEU A 108 12.23 -19.41 -2.39
C LEU A 108 12.52 -18.99 -0.95
N LEU A 109 13.28 -17.91 -0.74
CA LEU A 109 13.48 -17.31 0.58
C LEU A 109 12.15 -16.79 1.17
N LEU A 110 11.33 -16.08 0.36
CA LEU A 110 10.01 -15.63 0.79
C LEU A 110 9.06 -16.79 1.15
N LYS A 111 9.11 -17.89 0.39
CA LYS A 111 8.35 -19.11 0.71
C LYS A 111 8.84 -19.74 2.02
N PHE A 112 10.15 -19.83 2.20
CA PHE A 112 10.75 -20.44 3.38
C PHE A 112 10.44 -19.67 4.67
N SER A 113 10.34 -18.33 4.59
CA SER A 113 10.05 -17.47 5.76
C SER A 113 8.65 -17.66 6.35
N GLU A 114 7.74 -18.41 5.69
CA GLU A 114 6.42 -18.75 6.23
C GLU A 114 6.48 -19.44 7.61
N ASN A 115 7.52 -20.23 7.85
CA ASN A 115 7.64 -21.01 9.08
C ASN A 115 8.30 -20.24 10.24
N TYR A 116 8.59 -18.95 10.05
CA TYR A 116 9.35 -18.14 11.00
C TYR A 116 8.63 -16.83 11.33
N SER A 117 8.91 -16.28 12.52
CA SER A 117 8.32 -15.02 12.95
C SER A 117 8.93 -13.84 12.19
N ALA A 118 8.10 -13.00 11.57
CA ALA A 118 8.52 -11.73 10.98
C ALA A 118 8.97 -10.67 12.00
N ARG A 119 8.91 -10.98 13.30
CA ARG A 119 9.28 -10.09 14.42
C ARG A 119 10.57 -10.50 15.12
N LYS A 120 11.16 -11.64 14.74
CA LYS A 120 12.37 -12.17 15.38
C LYS A 120 13.46 -12.39 14.35
N PHE A 121 14.70 -12.17 14.77
CA PHE A 121 15.86 -12.62 14.02
C PHE A 121 16.07 -14.11 14.29
N GLU A 122 15.75 -14.93 13.28
CA GLU A 122 15.87 -16.39 13.32
C GLU A 122 17.01 -16.83 12.39
N ILE A 123 17.79 -17.82 12.81
CA ILE A 123 19.07 -18.19 12.17
C ILE A 123 18.83 -18.80 10.78
N GLU A 124 17.90 -19.73 10.65
CA GLU A 124 17.67 -20.49 9.41
C GLU A 124 17.22 -19.63 8.22
N PRO A 125 16.24 -18.70 8.35
CA PRO A 125 15.94 -17.79 7.26
C PRO A 125 17.10 -16.82 6.98
N TYR A 126 17.86 -16.44 8.02
CA TYR A 126 19.06 -15.61 7.85
C TYR A 126 20.16 -16.32 7.05
N GLU A 127 20.44 -17.60 7.29
CA GLU A 127 21.44 -18.36 6.51
C GLU A 127 21.09 -18.43 5.03
N LYS A 128 19.80 -18.58 4.70
CA LYS A 128 19.33 -18.51 3.30
C LYS A 128 19.46 -17.11 2.72
N LEU A 129 19.16 -16.07 3.50
CA LEU A 129 19.38 -14.69 3.09
C LEU A 129 20.87 -14.38 2.86
N GLU A 130 21.76 -14.88 3.72
CA GLU A 130 23.20 -14.72 3.56
C GLU A 130 23.71 -15.43 2.30
N LYS A 131 23.19 -16.62 2.00
CA LYS A 131 23.48 -17.34 0.75
C LYS A 131 23.00 -16.55 -0.48
N LEU A 132 21.75 -16.07 -0.46
CA LEU A 132 21.21 -15.21 -1.52
C LEU A 132 22.08 -13.97 -1.71
N TYR A 133 22.53 -13.36 -0.61
CA TYR A 133 23.40 -12.19 -0.66
C TYR A 133 24.77 -12.49 -1.28
N LYS A 134 25.38 -13.64 -0.99
CA LYS A 134 26.64 -14.06 -1.64
C LYS A 134 26.49 -14.24 -3.16
N ASN A 135 25.35 -14.75 -3.60
CA ASN A 135 25.04 -14.84 -5.04
C ASN A 135 24.72 -13.46 -5.62
N PHE A 136 24.02 -12.60 -4.89
CA PHE A 136 23.76 -11.23 -5.31
C PHE A 136 25.07 -10.45 -5.53
N THR A 137 26.05 -10.54 -4.62
CA THR A 137 27.34 -9.82 -4.76
C THR A 137 28.21 -10.33 -5.90
N ASN A 138 28.00 -11.56 -6.37
CA ASN A 138 28.67 -12.09 -7.56
C ASN A 138 27.83 -11.96 -8.85
N ASN A 139 26.75 -11.16 -8.81
CA ASN A 139 25.77 -11.00 -9.90
C ASN A 139 25.19 -12.33 -10.38
N PHE A 140 25.02 -13.31 -9.49
CA PHE A 140 24.58 -14.67 -9.79
C PHE A 140 25.45 -15.38 -10.84
N GLY A 141 26.71 -14.95 -11.00
CA GLY A 141 27.64 -15.50 -12.00
C GLY A 141 27.25 -15.21 -13.45
N ILE A 142 26.34 -14.26 -13.71
CA ILE A 142 25.99 -13.88 -15.09
C ILE A 142 27.18 -13.22 -15.79
N LYS A 143 27.28 -13.42 -17.10
CA LYS A 143 28.25 -12.71 -17.92
C LYS A 143 27.93 -11.22 -17.92
N THR A 144 28.97 -10.39 -18.08
CA THR A 144 28.82 -8.95 -18.21
C THR A 144 27.86 -8.64 -19.38
N PRO A 145 26.77 -7.89 -19.14
CA PRO A 145 25.83 -7.53 -20.19
C PRO A 145 26.51 -6.76 -21.32
N SER A 146 26.09 -7.06 -22.55
CA SER A 146 26.75 -6.61 -23.78
C SER A 146 26.23 -5.28 -24.30
N THR A 147 24.93 -5.00 -24.13
CA THR A 147 24.27 -3.77 -24.60
C THR A 147 23.91 -2.83 -23.44
N SER A 148 23.61 -1.55 -23.74
CA SER A 148 23.13 -0.62 -22.71
C SER A 148 21.79 -1.05 -22.12
N GLU A 149 20.87 -1.52 -22.97
CA GLU A 149 19.56 -2.00 -22.57
C GLU A 149 19.63 -3.24 -21.65
N GLU A 150 20.47 -4.22 -22.01
CA GLU A 150 20.71 -5.40 -21.20
C GLU A 150 21.29 -5.04 -19.82
N LYS A 151 22.20 -4.06 -19.76
CA LYS A 151 22.75 -3.53 -18.49
C LYS A 151 21.67 -2.92 -17.61
N GLU A 152 20.77 -2.11 -18.18
CA GLU A 152 19.69 -1.46 -17.44
C GLU A 152 18.69 -2.48 -16.88
N ILE A 153 18.28 -3.45 -17.69
CA ILE A 153 17.36 -4.52 -17.28
C ILE A 153 17.98 -5.38 -16.18
N VAL A 154 19.25 -5.78 -16.34
CA VAL A 154 19.95 -6.56 -15.32
C VAL A 154 20.09 -5.76 -14.02
N ALA A 155 20.45 -4.46 -14.10
CA ALA A 155 20.52 -3.60 -12.92
C ALA A 155 19.16 -3.46 -12.22
N GLN A 156 18.07 -3.34 -12.98
CA GLN A 156 16.71 -3.32 -12.45
C GLN A 156 16.38 -4.63 -11.73
N ILE A 157 16.68 -5.78 -12.34
CA ILE A 157 16.45 -7.12 -11.75
C ILE A 157 17.26 -7.31 -10.45
N LEU A 158 18.54 -6.93 -10.46
CA LEU A 158 19.38 -7.01 -9.27
C LEU A 158 18.87 -6.08 -8.16
N THR A 159 18.43 -4.85 -8.49
CA THR A 159 17.82 -3.94 -7.51
C THR A 159 16.53 -4.53 -6.91
N HIS A 160 15.75 -5.27 -7.71
CA HIS A 160 14.56 -5.95 -7.20
C HIS A 160 14.92 -7.05 -6.19
N ILE A 161 15.96 -7.83 -6.47
CA ILE A 161 16.47 -8.87 -5.56
C ILE A 161 17.02 -8.23 -4.29
N GLU A 162 17.74 -7.11 -4.41
CA GLU A 162 18.20 -6.34 -3.25
C GLU A 162 17.02 -5.95 -2.35
N GLY A 163 15.89 -5.53 -2.93
CA GLY A 163 14.66 -5.23 -2.19
C GLY A 163 14.15 -6.40 -1.34
N ILE A 164 14.28 -7.65 -1.80
CA ILE A 164 13.96 -8.84 -1.00
C ILE A 164 14.95 -9.07 0.14
N ILE A 165 16.23 -8.73 -0.05
CA ILE A 165 17.27 -8.86 0.98
C ILE A 165 17.08 -7.80 2.07
N VAL A 166 16.86 -6.53 1.68
CA VAL A 166 16.86 -5.42 2.63
C VAL A 166 15.47 -5.08 3.16
N GLY A 167 14.40 -5.26 2.39
CA GLY A 167 13.05 -4.83 2.77
C GLY A 167 12.54 -5.47 4.07
N PRO A 168 12.40 -6.81 4.13
CA PRO A 168 11.98 -7.52 5.34
C PRO A 168 12.92 -7.26 6.52
N THR A 169 14.24 -7.25 6.28
CA THR A 169 15.27 -6.95 7.28
C THR A 169 15.07 -5.55 7.88
N THR A 170 14.86 -4.54 7.03
CA THR A 170 14.67 -3.15 7.45
C THR A 170 13.42 -3.00 8.34
N VAL A 171 12.34 -3.68 7.97
CA VAL A 171 11.09 -3.65 8.76
C VAL A 171 11.29 -4.35 10.11
N LEU A 172 11.93 -5.52 10.12
CA LEU A 172 12.27 -6.24 11.36
C LEU A 172 13.08 -5.37 12.32
N LEU A 173 14.15 -4.74 11.83
CA LEU A 173 15.01 -3.86 12.64
C LEU A 173 14.27 -2.59 13.10
N GLY A 174 13.40 -2.04 12.26
CA GLY A 174 12.57 -0.88 12.60
C GLY A 174 11.55 -1.19 13.70
N MET A 175 10.82 -2.30 13.58
CA MET A 175 9.79 -2.71 14.55
C MET A 175 10.38 -3.20 15.87
N SER A 176 11.60 -3.76 15.86
CA SER A 176 12.32 -4.17 17.09
C SER A 176 12.98 -3.00 17.83
N GLY A 177 12.92 -1.78 17.29
CA GLY A 177 13.48 -0.58 17.94
C GLY A 177 14.97 -0.38 17.72
N MET A 178 15.62 -1.16 16.84
CA MET A 178 17.05 -0.97 16.52
C MET A 178 17.35 0.44 16.00
N PHE A 179 16.41 0.99 15.22
CA PHE A 179 16.53 2.34 14.66
C PHE A 179 16.07 3.43 15.65
N HIS A 180 16.10 3.16 16.95
CA HIS A 180 15.88 4.17 17.97
C HIS A 180 16.98 5.24 17.92
N LYS A 181 16.62 6.48 18.30
CA LYS A 181 17.48 7.67 18.17
C LYS A 181 18.87 7.51 18.79
N TYR A 182 18.96 6.74 19.88
CA TYR A 182 20.21 6.46 20.59
C TYR A 182 21.20 5.68 19.70
N PHE A 183 20.80 4.50 19.21
CA PHE A 183 21.63 3.66 18.33
C PHE A 183 22.01 4.33 17.01
N MET A 184 21.20 5.28 16.54
CA MET A 184 21.49 6.05 15.33
C MET A 184 22.53 7.17 15.52
N GLN A 185 22.93 7.50 16.75
CA GLN A 185 23.82 8.64 17.03
C GLN A 185 25.21 8.24 17.55
N THR A 186 25.40 6.97 17.92
CA THR A 186 26.64 6.48 18.51
C THR A 186 27.08 5.18 17.85
N LYS A 187 28.34 4.81 18.08
CA LYS A 187 28.81 3.45 17.78
C LYS A 187 28.08 2.45 18.69
N PHE A 188 27.85 1.26 18.18
CA PHE A 188 27.27 0.14 18.92
C PHE A 188 27.91 -1.18 18.52
N SER A 189 27.96 -2.17 19.40
CA SER A 189 28.30 -3.56 19.08
C SER A 189 27.05 -4.43 18.93
N ALA A 190 27.20 -5.62 18.36
CA ALA A 190 26.06 -6.51 18.09
C ALA A 190 25.38 -7.01 19.38
N ASP A 191 26.14 -7.24 20.45
CA ASP A 191 25.67 -7.71 21.75
C ASP A 191 24.87 -6.66 22.54
N GLU A 192 25.03 -5.37 22.21
CA GLU A 192 24.19 -4.30 22.80
C GLU A 192 22.73 -4.38 22.33
N PHE A 193 22.45 -5.04 21.21
CA PHE A 193 21.11 -5.12 20.63
C PHE A 193 20.52 -6.52 20.64
N HIS A 194 21.32 -7.56 20.39
CA HIS A 194 20.81 -8.92 20.19
C HIS A 194 21.55 -9.95 21.04
N LYS A 195 20.79 -10.90 21.63
CA LYS A 195 21.33 -11.97 22.48
C LYS A 195 22.29 -12.92 21.75
N ASP A 196 22.09 -13.08 20.44
CA ASP A 196 22.97 -13.83 19.55
C ASP A 196 23.78 -12.82 18.75
N ALA A 197 24.85 -12.33 19.38
CA ALA A 197 25.70 -11.27 18.84
C ALA A 197 26.47 -11.74 17.60
N ASP A 198 26.87 -13.02 17.56
CA ASP A 198 27.67 -13.58 16.47
C ASP A 198 26.87 -13.58 15.16
N ASN A 199 25.65 -14.13 15.14
CA ASN A 199 24.83 -14.14 13.94
C ASN A 199 24.31 -12.74 13.57
N PHE A 200 24.01 -11.92 14.59
CA PHE A 200 23.61 -10.55 14.33
C PHE A 200 24.75 -9.71 13.73
N SER A 201 26.00 -9.89 14.17
CA SER A 201 27.16 -9.22 13.58
C SER A 201 27.35 -9.55 12.11
N ARG A 202 27.07 -10.79 11.70
CA ARG A 202 27.08 -11.21 10.28
C ARG A 202 26.02 -10.46 9.46
N LEU A 203 24.84 -10.22 10.03
CA LEU A 203 23.80 -9.39 9.39
C LEU A 203 24.27 -7.94 9.26
N LEU A 204 24.88 -7.38 10.30
CA LEU A 204 25.43 -6.02 10.25
C LEU A 204 26.59 -5.90 9.26
N ASP A 205 27.41 -6.92 9.10
CA ASP A 205 28.48 -6.99 8.09
C ASP A 205 27.91 -7.00 6.67
N LEU A 206 26.82 -7.73 6.45
CA LEU A 206 26.09 -7.68 5.19
C LEU A 206 25.58 -6.25 4.89
N LEU A 207 24.95 -5.60 5.86
CA LEU A 207 24.46 -4.22 5.70
C LEU A 207 25.61 -3.21 5.57
N THR A 208 26.76 -3.46 6.22
CA THR A 208 28.01 -2.68 6.06
C THR A 208 28.48 -2.72 4.61
N ASN A 209 28.47 -3.91 3.98
CA ASN A 209 28.84 -4.07 2.57
C ASN A 209 27.84 -3.39 1.61
N LEU A 210 26.58 -3.22 2.04
CA LEU A 210 25.58 -2.41 1.32
C LEU A 210 25.68 -0.90 1.63
N GLY A 211 26.67 -0.49 2.43
CA GLY A 211 26.95 0.91 2.74
C GLY A 211 26.13 1.49 3.89
N TRP A 212 25.42 0.68 4.68
CA TRP A 212 24.57 1.18 5.77
C TRP A 212 25.35 1.54 7.03
N PHE A 213 26.48 0.87 7.24
CA PHE A 213 27.33 1.06 8.41
C PHE A 213 28.81 1.22 8.01
N PHE A 214 29.57 1.93 8.83
CA PHE A 214 31.00 1.77 8.95
C PHE A 214 31.28 0.77 10.07
N LYS A 215 32.20 -0.17 9.83
CA LYS A 215 32.69 -1.10 10.86
C LYS A 215 34.09 -0.70 11.32
N THR A 216 34.28 -0.54 12.62
CA THR A 216 35.59 -0.33 13.26
C THR A 216 35.77 -1.38 14.36
N LYS A 217 36.66 -2.35 14.15
CA LYS A 217 36.77 -3.54 15.02
C LYS A 217 35.40 -4.24 15.10
N ASP A 218 34.83 -4.36 16.30
CA ASP A 218 33.54 -5.02 16.57
C ASP A 218 32.38 -4.01 16.73
N SER A 219 32.62 -2.74 16.44
CA SER A 219 31.61 -1.68 16.54
C SER A 219 31.16 -1.18 15.18
N TYR A 220 29.87 -0.85 15.08
CA TYR A 220 29.19 -0.33 13.91
C TYR A 220 28.75 1.11 14.13
N GLU A 221 28.78 1.91 13.07
CA GLU A 221 28.30 3.29 13.05
C GLU A 221 27.48 3.50 11.79
N PHE A 222 26.30 4.11 11.87
CA PHE A 222 25.52 4.35 10.66
C PHE A 222 26.25 5.32 9.72
N THR A 223 26.21 5.01 8.44
CA THR A 223 26.53 6.00 7.41
C THR A 223 25.34 6.96 7.22
N ASP A 224 25.58 8.06 6.51
CA ASP A 224 24.51 8.98 6.08
C ASP A 224 23.43 8.25 5.23
N GLU A 225 23.82 7.27 4.43
CA GLU A 225 22.92 6.41 3.63
C GLU A 225 22.14 5.44 4.52
N GLY A 226 22.80 4.74 5.45
CA GLY A 226 22.13 3.86 6.40
C GLY A 226 21.11 4.60 7.25
N LEU A 227 21.45 5.80 7.74
CA LEU A 227 20.51 6.68 8.44
C LEU A 227 19.31 7.09 7.58
N PHE A 228 19.51 7.27 6.27
CA PHE A 228 18.42 7.62 5.37
C PHE A 228 17.36 6.52 5.31
N PHE A 229 17.78 5.25 5.20
CA PHE A 229 16.89 4.09 5.15
C PHE A 229 16.30 3.75 6.52
N ALA A 230 17.11 3.76 7.59
CA ALA A 230 16.64 3.50 8.95
C ALA A 230 15.49 4.44 9.35
N ARG A 231 15.64 5.74 9.07
CA ARG A 231 14.58 6.76 9.32
C ARG A 231 13.34 6.61 8.44
N ARG A 232 13.39 5.74 7.43
CA ARG A 232 12.30 5.46 6.47
C ARG A 232 11.91 3.99 6.48
N ALA A 233 12.27 3.23 7.51
CA ALA A 233 11.95 1.82 7.61
C ALA A 233 10.44 1.55 7.44
N SER A 234 9.59 2.42 7.98
CA SER A 234 8.13 2.33 7.85
C SER A 234 7.64 2.40 6.40
N ALA A 235 8.38 3.04 5.49
CA ALA A 235 8.00 3.10 4.07
C ALA A 235 8.04 1.73 3.38
N TYR A 236 8.76 0.75 3.95
CA TYR A 236 8.72 -0.64 3.51
C TYR A 236 7.56 -1.43 4.14
N GLY A 237 7.03 -0.98 5.28
CA GLY A 237 6.12 -1.75 6.12
C GLY A 237 4.85 -2.20 5.40
N VAL A 238 4.22 -1.32 4.63
CA VAL A 238 3.00 -1.67 3.86
C VAL A 238 3.32 -2.78 2.86
N THR A 239 4.31 -2.62 1.98
CA THR A 239 4.62 -3.64 0.97
C THR A 239 5.10 -4.96 1.59
N VAL A 240 5.96 -4.91 2.61
CA VAL A 240 6.47 -6.10 3.31
C VAL A 240 5.35 -6.84 4.05
N SER A 241 4.33 -6.12 4.55
CA SER A 241 3.19 -6.75 5.24
C SER A 241 2.41 -7.71 4.35
N TYR A 242 2.49 -7.58 3.02
CA TYR A 242 1.84 -8.47 2.04
C TYR A 242 2.71 -9.67 1.62
N ILE A 243 3.90 -9.88 2.20
CA ILE A 243 4.69 -11.11 1.96
C ILE A 243 3.88 -12.40 2.16
N PRO A 244 2.93 -12.51 3.12
CA PRO A 244 2.08 -13.69 3.22
C PRO A 244 1.29 -14.00 1.94
N THR A 245 0.80 -12.96 1.24
CA THR A 245 0.21 -13.06 -0.11
C THR A 245 1.27 -13.41 -1.15
N LEU A 246 2.34 -12.60 -1.20
CA LEU A 246 3.33 -12.65 -2.27
C LEU A 246 4.09 -13.98 -2.34
N ARG A 247 4.34 -14.64 -1.20
CA ARG A 247 5.01 -15.95 -1.19
C ARG A 247 4.14 -17.10 -1.70
N LYS A 248 2.84 -16.89 -1.87
CA LYS A 248 1.88 -17.88 -2.38
C LYS A 248 1.32 -17.50 -3.76
N LEU A 249 1.95 -16.58 -4.50
CA LEU A 249 1.43 -16.14 -5.81
C LEU A 249 1.23 -17.29 -6.80
N ASP A 250 2.05 -18.34 -6.77
CA ASP A 250 1.84 -19.54 -7.61
C ASP A 250 0.52 -20.25 -7.28
N LYS A 251 0.15 -20.32 -6.00
CA LYS A 251 -1.13 -20.90 -5.55
C LYS A 251 -2.29 -19.96 -5.82
N LEU A 252 -2.08 -18.65 -5.66
CA LEU A 252 -3.11 -17.65 -5.88
C LEU A 252 -3.46 -17.53 -7.38
N ILE A 253 -2.46 -17.53 -8.27
CA ILE A 253 -2.67 -17.38 -9.72
C ILE A 253 -3.11 -18.71 -10.36
N PHE A 254 -2.63 -19.87 -9.92
CA PHE A 254 -2.86 -21.16 -10.60
C PHE A 254 -3.55 -22.22 -9.74
N GLY A 255 -4.08 -21.83 -8.59
CA GLY A 255 -4.71 -22.74 -7.64
C GLY A 255 -5.98 -22.14 -7.06
N ASP A 256 -6.18 -22.34 -5.76
CA ASP A 256 -7.37 -21.89 -5.05
C ASP A 256 -7.32 -20.37 -4.78
N PRO A 257 -8.25 -19.57 -5.34
CA PRO A 257 -8.29 -18.13 -5.08
C PRO A 257 -8.76 -17.77 -3.66
N ASP A 258 -9.34 -18.72 -2.92
CA ASP A 258 -9.84 -18.51 -1.55
C ASP A 258 -8.81 -18.94 -0.47
N ILE A 259 -7.54 -19.21 -0.81
CA ILE A 259 -6.51 -19.72 0.11
C ILE A 259 -6.26 -18.88 1.37
N PHE A 260 -6.67 -17.60 1.36
CA PHE A 260 -6.53 -16.69 2.49
C PHE A 260 -7.82 -16.44 3.26
N ARG A 261 -8.91 -17.10 2.86
CA ARG A 261 -10.20 -16.93 3.49
C ARG A 261 -10.25 -17.74 4.78
N THR A 262 -10.60 -17.07 5.87
CA THR A 262 -10.96 -17.70 7.14
C THR A 262 -12.49 -17.79 7.21
N SER A 263 -13.02 -18.90 7.71
CA SER A 263 -14.46 -19.20 7.71
C SER A 263 -15.26 -18.49 8.82
N GLU A 264 -14.61 -17.72 9.69
CA GLU A 264 -15.21 -17.13 10.88
C GLU A 264 -15.10 -15.60 10.89
N ILE A 265 -16.19 -14.94 11.26
CA ILE A 265 -16.28 -13.50 11.46
C ILE A 265 -15.35 -13.11 12.62
N GLY A 266 -14.33 -12.29 12.35
CA GLY A 266 -13.42 -11.76 13.36
C GLY A 266 -12.06 -12.45 13.48
N ASN A 267 -11.73 -13.41 12.60
CA ASN A 267 -10.39 -14.00 12.57
C ASN A 267 -9.35 -13.08 11.92
N ASP A 268 -8.11 -13.18 12.40
CA ASP A 268 -6.96 -12.44 11.90
C ASP A 268 -6.76 -12.67 10.39
N GLU A 269 -6.50 -11.59 9.67
CA GLU A 269 -6.24 -11.64 8.24
C GLU A 269 -4.92 -12.36 7.97
N ILE A 270 -4.95 -13.46 7.23
CA ILE A 270 -3.75 -14.28 6.96
C ILE A 270 -3.03 -13.91 5.66
N HIS A 271 -3.64 -13.07 4.82
CA HIS A 271 -3.04 -12.57 3.58
C HIS A 271 -2.06 -11.41 3.82
N VAL A 272 -2.16 -10.74 4.97
CA VAL A 272 -1.39 -9.55 5.32
C VAL A 272 -1.06 -9.54 6.82
N ASP A 273 0.16 -9.16 7.17
CA ASP A 273 0.52 -8.88 8.56
C ASP A 273 -0.07 -7.52 8.97
N ARG A 274 -1.27 -7.54 9.58
CA ARG A 274 -2.03 -6.32 9.87
C ARG A 274 -1.31 -5.36 10.81
N GLU A 275 -0.60 -5.85 11.81
CA GLU A 275 0.17 -5.00 12.73
C GLU A 275 1.31 -4.29 12.00
N MET A 276 2.05 -5.02 11.14
CA MET A 276 3.10 -4.42 10.30
C MET A 276 2.52 -3.43 9.29
N ASN A 277 1.37 -3.73 8.71
CA ASN A 277 0.67 -2.86 7.77
C ASN A 277 0.32 -1.52 8.42
N VAL A 278 -0.25 -1.56 9.63
CA VAL A 278 -0.59 -0.36 10.44
C VAL A 278 0.67 0.41 10.84
N TRP A 279 1.74 -0.28 11.25
CA TRP A 279 3.01 0.38 11.56
C TRP A 279 3.62 1.07 10.33
N GLY A 280 3.55 0.43 9.16
CA GLY A 280 4.04 0.97 7.90
C GLY A 280 3.27 2.21 7.44
N SER A 281 1.94 2.18 7.53
CA SER A 281 1.08 3.28 7.10
C SER A 281 1.21 4.52 7.99
N GLY A 282 1.38 4.34 9.31
CA GLY A 282 1.55 5.45 10.27
C GLY A 282 2.71 6.40 9.94
N GLY A 283 3.80 5.90 9.35
CA GLY A 283 4.95 6.73 8.97
C GLY A 283 4.70 7.66 7.77
N ALA A 284 3.77 7.30 6.88
CA ALA A 284 3.42 8.10 5.70
C ALA A 284 2.51 9.29 6.04
N HIS A 285 1.75 9.20 7.13
CA HIS A 285 0.64 10.11 7.44
C HIS A 285 1.05 11.53 7.83
N SER A 286 2.24 11.73 8.41
CA SER A 286 2.66 13.04 8.94
C SER A 286 2.65 14.20 7.93
N THR A 287 2.88 13.92 6.64
CA THR A 287 2.82 14.96 5.59
C THR A 287 1.39 15.25 5.17
N TYR A 288 0.55 14.22 5.09
CA TYR A 288 -0.86 14.37 4.72
C TYR A 288 -1.65 15.07 5.83
N PHE A 289 -1.34 14.76 7.09
CA PHE A 289 -2.00 15.35 8.25
C PHE A 289 -1.85 16.87 8.31
N LYS A 290 -0.73 17.45 7.85
CA LYS A 290 -0.61 18.92 7.78
C LYS A 290 -1.69 19.58 6.91
N VAL A 291 -2.04 18.95 5.79
CA VAL A 291 -3.11 19.45 4.92
C VAL A 291 -4.48 19.27 5.59
N ILE A 292 -4.68 18.13 6.26
CA ILE A 292 -5.89 17.88 7.05
C ILE A 292 -6.06 18.93 8.15
N ASP A 293 -4.98 19.26 8.86
CA ASP A 293 -4.98 20.23 9.96
C ASP A 293 -5.46 21.59 9.46
N GLU A 294 -4.98 22.05 8.30
CA GLU A 294 -5.44 23.31 7.69
C GLU A 294 -6.96 23.30 7.44
N ILE A 295 -7.51 22.19 6.96
CA ILE A 295 -8.94 22.03 6.67
C ILE A 295 -9.76 22.00 7.97
N ILE A 296 -9.30 21.24 8.97
CA ILE A 296 -9.95 21.12 10.28
C ILE A 296 -9.96 22.46 10.99
N ILE A 297 -8.82 23.15 11.03
CA ILE A 297 -8.70 24.49 11.62
C ILE A 297 -9.65 25.47 10.93
N TYR A 298 -9.73 25.43 9.60
CA TYR A 298 -10.68 26.26 8.87
C TYR A 298 -12.14 25.97 9.25
N LEU A 299 -12.57 24.70 9.26
CA LEU A 299 -13.95 24.33 9.54
C LEU A 299 -14.38 24.68 10.98
N PHE A 300 -13.52 24.43 11.97
CA PHE A 300 -13.82 24.66 13.39
C PHE A 300 -13.49 26.08 13.89
N ASN A 301 -13.08 26.98 13.00
CA ASN A 301 -12.96 28.43 13.25
C ASN A 301 -14.14 29.26 12.72
N LYS A 302 -15.09 28.63 12.02
CA LYS A 302 -16.35 29.24 11.57
C LYS A 302 -17.26 29.63 12.75
N PRO A 303 -18.29 30.46 12.56
CA PRO A 303 -19.35 30.66 13.57
C PRO A 303 -19.91 29.33 14.06
N ILE A 304 -20.20 29.20 15.37
CA ILE A 304 -20.50 27.92 16.01
C ILE A 304 -21.67 27.15 15.36
N ASN A 305 -22.67 27.87 14.85
CA ASN A 305 -23.84 27.34 14.15
C ASN A 305 -23.53 26.81 12.73
N GLU A 306 -22.37 27.17 12.16
CA GLU A 306 -21.87 26.68 10.87
C GLU A 306 -20.84 25.57 11.02
N GLN A 307 -20.45 25.21 12.24
CA GLN A 307 -19.49 24.14 12.49
C GLN A 307 -20.17 22.77 12.53
N PRO A 308 -19.44 21.69 12.20
CA PRO A 308 -19.86 20.35 12.56
C PRO A 308 -20.07 20.23 14.08
N LYS A 309 -21.04 19.42 14.49
CA LYS A 309 -21.20 19.09 15.92
C LYS A 309 -20.07 18.19 16.43
N GLY A 310 -19.39 17.49 15.52
CA GLY A 310 -18.31 16.59 15.83
C GLY A 310 -17.72 15.92 14.59
N ILE A 311 -16.95 14.86 14.81
CA ILE A 311 -16.22 14.11 13.78
C ILE A 311 -16.60 12.64 13.88
N LEU A 312 -16.82 12.03 12.71
CA LEU A 312 -16.96 10.60 12.55
C LEU A 312 -15.86 10.06 11.64
N ASP A 313 -15.04 9.17 12.19
CA ASP A 313 -13.93 8.49 11.50
C ASP A 313 -14.33 7.04 11.18
N VAL A 314 -14.55 6.73 9.90
CA VAL A 314 -14.86 5.36 9.43
C VAL A 314 -13.58 4.64 9.07
N GLY A 315 -13.42 3.41 9.58
CA GLY A 315 -12.15 2.68 9.56
C GLY A 315 -11.15 3.28 10.55
N CYS A 316 -11.62 3.57 11.76
CA CYS A 316 -10.82 4.28 12.77
C CYS A 316 -9.58 3.50 13.23
N GLY A 317 -9.52 2.18 12.97
CA GLY A 317 -8.33 1.36 13.20
C GLY A 317 -7.90 1.35 14.67
N ASN A 318 -6.82 2.07 14.98
CA ASN A 318 -6.33 2.22 16.36
C ASN A 318 -6.71 3.55 17.03
N GLY A 319 -7.52 4.39 16.37
CA GLY A 319 -7.98 5.68 16.88
C GLY A 319 -6.96 6.81 16.80
N ALA A 320 -5.78 6.59 16.22
CA ALA A 320 -4.72 7.60 16.18
C ALA A 320 -5.13 8.84 15.38
N PHE A 321 -5.87 8.67 14.28
CA PHE A 321 -6.34 9.78 13.47
C PHE A 321 -7.40 10.60 14.20
N LEU A 322 -8.41 9.94 14.77
CA LEU A 322 -9.43 10.61 15.59
C LEU A 322 -8.82 11.37 16.79
N LYS A 323 -7.83 10.78 17.48
CA LYS A 323 -7.05 11.46 18.53
C LYS A 323 -6.35 12.70 18.01
N HIS A 324 -5.68 12.60 16.86
CA HIS A 324 -4.98 13.71 16.23
C HIS A 324 -5.94 14.86 15.89
N LEU A 325 -7.08 14.56 15.26
CA LEU A 325 -8.10 15.55 14.91
C LEU A 325 -8.66 16.26 16.15
N PHE A 326 -8.93 15.52 17.22
CA PHE A 326 -9.38 16.13 18.48
C PHE A 326 -8.35 17.13 19.03
N ASN A 327 -7.07 16.72 19.13
CA ASN A 327 -6.00 17.59 19.63
C ASN A 327 -5.83 18.86 18.79
N VAL A 328 -5.97 18.76 17.46
CA VAL A 328 -5.94 19.92 16.57
C VAL A 328 -7.11 20.87 16.89
N ILE A 329 -8.32 20.34 17.06
CA ILE A 329 -9.49 21.18 17.37
C ILE A 329 -9.36 21.83 18.74
N GLU A 330 -9.01 21.04 19.76
CA GLU A 330 -8.89 21.49 21.14
C GLU A 330 -7.85 22.61 21.30
N HIS A 331 -6.69 22.48 20.67
CA HIS A 331 -5.58 23.40 20.90
C HIS A 331 -5.43 24.51 19.85
N GLN A 332 -6.01 24.36 18.66
CA GLN A 332 -5.72 25.25 17.52
C GLN A 332 -6.94 25.92 16.89
N THR A 333 -8.13 25.80 17.51
CA THR A 333 -9.36 26.37 16.95
C THR A 333 -10.20 27.13 17.97
N LYS A 334 -11.08 28.01 17.49
CA LYS A 334 -12.09 28.70 18.29
C LYS A 334 -13.05 27.71 18.96
N ARG A 335 -13.36 26.58 18.30
CA ARG A 335 -14.17 25.53 18.93
C ARG A 335 -13.51 24.97 20.19
N GLY A 336 -12.18 24.82 20.18
CA GLY A 336 -11.39 24.38 21.33
C GLY A 336 -11.59 25.24 22.58
N THR A 337 -11.76 26.56 22.42
CA THR A 337 -12.03 27.47 23.55
C THR A 337 -13.48 27.46 24.04
N MET A 338 -14.34 26.64 23.45
CA MET A 338 -15.79 26.61 23.70
C MET A 338 -16.31 25.18 23.97
N LEU A 339 -15.43 24.21 24.23
CA LEU A 339 -15.82 22.80 24.38
C LEU A 339 -16.71 22.52 25.59
N GLU A 340 -16.67 23.37 26.63
CA GLU A 340 -17.57 23.27 27.79
C GLU A 340 -19.02 23.54 27.40
N ASP A 341 -19.28 24.61 26.64
CA ASP A 341 -20.62 24.98 26.17
C ASP A 341 -21.05 24.19 24.93
N TYR A 342 -20.09 23.82 24.07
CA TYR A 342 -20.31 23.15 22.79
C TYR A 342 -19.36 21.95 22.64
N PRO A 343 -19.61 20.83 23.35
CA PRO A 343 -18.74 19.66 23.28
C PRO A 343 -18.67 19.07 21.87
N LEU A 344 -17.57 18.37 21.56
CA LEU A 344 -17.42 17.63 20.30
C LEU A 344 -17.97 16.22 20.42
N LEU A 345 -18.77 15.82 19.44
CA LEU A 345 -19.14 14.42 19.26
C LEU A 345 -18.04 13.69 18.49
N LEU A 346 -17.22 12.91 19.18
CA LEU A 346 -16.20 12.07 18.54
C LEU A 346 -16.71 10.66 18.36
N ILE A 347 -16.64 10.14 17.12
CA ILE A 347 -17.13 8.81 16.79
C ILE A 347 -16.07 8.07 15.98
N GLY A 348 -15.59 6.93 16.50
CA GLY A 348 -14.80 5.97 15.76
C GLY A 348 -15.67 4.82 15.31
N VAL A 349 -15.65 4.51 14.02
CA VAL A 349 -16.41 3.41 13.42
C VAL A 349 -15.45 2.44 12.76
N ASP A 350 -15.61 1.14 13.03
CA ASP A 350 -14.84 0.08 12.37
C ASP A 350 -15.68 -1.20 12.31
N TYR A 351 -15.50 -2.00 11.27
CA TYR A 351 -16.18 -3.28 11.12
C TYR A 351 -15.43 -4.42 11.82
N ASN A 352 -14.18 -4.17 12.23
CA ASN A 352 -13.33 -5.11 12.95
C ASN A 352 -13.37 -4.84 14.47
N GLU A 353 -13.84 -5.81 15.25
CA GLU A 353 -13.96 -5.68 16.72
C GLU A 353 -12.60 -5.50 17.45
N ALA A 354 -11.52 -6.07 16.92
CA ALA A 354 -10.18 -5.89 17.50
C ALA A 354 -9.70 -4.45 17.33
N ALA A 355 -9.96 -3.83 16.17
CA ALA A 355 -9.72 -2.41 15.93
C ALA A 355 -10.51 -1.52 16.92
N LEU A 356 -11.80 -1.79 17.10
CA LEU A 356 -12.64 -1.08 18.08
C LEU A 356 -12.08 -1.18 19.51
N LYS A 357 -11.63 -2.36 19.92
CA LYS A 357 -11.02 -2.58 21.26
C LYS A 357 -9.75 -1.76 21.44
N ILE A 358 -8.87 -1.73 20.43
CA ILE A 358 -7.62 -0.95 20.46
C ILE A 358 -7.94 0.55 20.47
N THR A 359 -8.87 1.00 19.63
CA THR A 359 -9.32 2.39 19.57
C THR A 359 -9.85 2.87 20.92
N ARG A 360 -10.73 2.10 21.57
CA ARG A 360 -11.24 2.43 22.92
C ARG A 360 -10.09 2.58 23.92
N LYS A 361 -9.15 1.63 23.94
CA LYS A 361 -8.00 1.68 24.84
C LYS A 361 -7.16 2.95 24.61
N ASN A 362 -6.84 3.26 23.36
CA ASN A 362 -5.97 4.39 23.01
C ASN A 362 -6.62 5.76 23.28
N LEU A 363 -7.94 5.89 23.06
CA LEU A 363 -8.67 7.12 23.34
C LEU A 363 -8.83 7.34 24.85
N VAL A 364 -9.14 6.29 25.63
CA VAL A 364 -9.19 6.37 27.09
C VAL A 364 -7.82 6.75 27.67
N GLN A 365 -6.73 6.14 27.17
CA GLN A 365 -5.37 6.51 27.58
C GLN A 365 -4.97 7.94 27.20
N ALA A 366 -5.70 8.57 26.28
CA ALA A 366 -5.49 9.95 25.88
C ALA A 366 -6.45 10.93 26.57
N ASP A 367 -7.28 10.44 27.51
CA ASP A 367 -8.35 11.21 28.16
C ASP A 367 -9.38 11.80 27.17
N ILE A 368 -9.60 11.12 26.03
CA ILE A 368 -10.54 11.53 24.98
C ILE A 368 -11.84 10.72 25.10
N TRP A 369 -12.96 11.42 25.26
CA TRP A 369 -14.29 10.80 25.27
C TRP A 369 -14.86 10.66 23.86
N ALA A 370 -15.03 9.43 23.38
CA ALA A 370 -15.58 9.12 22.07
C ALA A 370 -16.56 7.94 22.11
N LYS A 371 -17.49 7.90 21.15
CA LYS A 371 -18.29 6.70 20.86
C LYS A 371 -17.50 5.83 19.89
N VAL A 372 -17.31 4.55 20.23
CA VAL A 372 -16.59 3.60 19.39
C VAL A 372 -17.53 2.45 19.06
N ILE A 373 -17.98 2.40 17.82
CA ILE A 373 -19.11 1.57 17.38
C ILE A 373 -18.75 0.72 16.17
N TRP A 374 -19.45 -0.40 16.04
CA TRP A 374 -19.36 -1.24 14.85
C TRP A 374 -20.06 -0.57 13.68
N GLY A 375 -19.47 -0.63 12.48
CA GLY A 375 -20.12 -0.18 11.26
C GLY A 375 -19.31 -0.50 10.00
N ASP A 376 -20.03 -0.71 8.89
CA ASP A 376 -19.46 -1.00 7.58
C ASP A 376 -19.54 0.26 6.69
N ILE A 377 -18.41 0.63 6.07
CA ILE A 377 -18.34 1.73 5.11
C ILE A 377 -19.33 1.54 3.94
N GLY A 378 -19.67 0.30 3.56
CA GLY A 378 -20.60 -0.02 2.49
C GLY A 378 -22.08 0.23 2.82
N ASN A 379 -22.42 0.50 4.09
CA ASN A 379 -23.80 0.68 4.55
C ASN A 379 -23.98 1.89 5.49
N PRO A 380 -23.84 3.13 4.97
CA PRO A 380 -24.02 4.35 5.76
C PRO A 380 -25.44 4.53 6.31
N LYS A 381 -26.44 3.89 5.71
CA LYS A 381 -27.82 3.93 6.21
C LYS A 381 -27.94 3.25 7.57
N ALA A 382 -27.45 2.01 7.68
CA ALA A 382 -27.46 1.30 8.95
C ALA A 382 -26.65 2.04 10.02
N LEU A 383 -25.50 2.61 9.64
CA LEU A 383 -24.70 3.45 10.54
C LEU A 383 -25.48 4.67 11.05
N SER A 384 -26.20 5.36 10.16
CA SER A 384 -27.03 6.52 10.51
C SER A 384 -28.19 6.14 11.46
N GLU A 385 -28.88 5.04 11.18
CA GLU A 385 -29.96 4.51 12.04
C GLU A 385 -29.42 4.16 13.43
N ASP A 386 -28.30 3.43 13.49
CA ASP A 386 -27.64 3.07 14.75
C ASP A 386 -27.22 4.28 15.60
N LEU A 387 -26.67 5.32 14.96
CA LEU A 387 -26.27 6.55 15.64
C LEU A 387 -27.47 7.31 16.22
N GLN A 388 -28.56 7.37 15.46
CA GLN A 388 -29.78 8.02 15.87
C GLN A 388 -30.46 7.28 17.02
N ASP A 389 -30.60 5.96 16.92
CA ASP A 389 -31.33 5.14 17.88
C ASP A 389 -30.57 4.99 19.20
N LYS A 390 -29.24 4.77 19.14
CA LYS A 390 -28.43 4.49 20.35
C LYS A 390 -27.94 5.75 21.05
N TYR A 391 -27.74 6.84 20.31
CA TYR A 391 -27.06 8.04 20.83
C TYR A 391 -27.80 9.34 20.55
N GLY A 392 -28.89 9.32 19.78
CA GLY A 392 -29.59 10.55 19.37
C GLY A 392 -28.75 11.44 18.45
N ILE A 393 -27.76 10.87 17.76
CA ILE A 393 -26.83 11.61 16.91
C ILE A 393 -27.26 11.45 15.45
N ASN A 394 -27.53 12.56 14.78
CA ASN A 394 -27.74 12.56 13.34
C ASN A 394 -26.40 12.56 12.61
N LEU A 395 -26.16 11.56 11.75
CA LEU A 395 -24.91 11.42 11.00
C LEU A 395 -24.60 12.67 10.14
N SER A 396 -25.62 13.33 9.59
CA SER A 396 -25.41 14.54 8.77
C SER A 396 -24.92 15.76 9.55
N ASP A 397 -24.97 15.73 10.89
CA ASP A 397 -24.47 16.81 11.75
C ASP A 397 -22.96 16.71 12.01
N LEU A 398 -22.30 15.66 11.53
CA LEU A 398 -20.88 15.38 11.75
C LEU A 398 -20.07 15.68 10.48
N LEU A 399 -18.82 16.06 10.67
CA LEU A 399 -17.83 15.97 9.60
C LEU A 399 -17.43 14.51 9.46
N ASN A 400 -17.67 13.93 8.29
CA ASN A 400 -17.25 12.57 7.99
C ASN A 400 -15.79 12.61 7.55
N VAL A 401 -14.96 11.75 8.14
CA VAL A 401 -13.56 11.59 7.79
C VAL A 401 -13.23 10.13 7.58
N ARG A 402 -12.28 9.83 6.71
CA ARG A 402 -11.66 8.50 6.57
C ARG A 402 -10.39 8.57 5.75
N THR A 403 -9.48 7.64 6.01
CA THR A 403 -8.16 7.60 5.37
C THR A 403 -7.90 6.21 4.80
N PHE A 404 -7.63 6.14 3.49
CA PHE A 404 -7.21 4.93 2.79
C PHE A 404 -8.19 3.75 2.96
N LEU A 405 -9.49 4.00 2.74
CA LEU A 405 -10.53 3.01 3.06
C LEU A 405 -11.47 2.67 1.90
N ASP A 406 -11.86 3.62 1.05
CA ASP A 406 -12.89 3.34 0.04
C ASP A 406 -12.41 2.36 -1.04
N HIS A 407 -11.11 2.31 -1.30
CA HIS A 407 -10.51 1.26 -2.16
C HIS A 407 -10.53 -0.13 -1.51
N ASN A 408 -10.57 -0.22 -0.17
CA ASN A 408 -10.57 -1.49 0.58
C ASN A 408 -12.00 -1.91 1.01
N ARG A 409 -13.04 -1.28 0.44
CA ARG A 409 -14.43 -1.71 0.67
C ARG A 409 -14.64 -3.13 0.13
N ILE A 410 -15.53 -3.89 0.75
CA ILE A 410 -15.95 -5.19 0.21
C ILE A 410 -16.58 -4.98 -1.16
N TRP A 411 -16.18 -5.79 -2.15
CA TRP A 411 -16.78 -5.76 -3.48
C TRP A 411 -18.29 -5.94 -3.42
N GLN A 412 -19.00 -5.03 -4.08
CA GLN A 412 -20.41 -5.15 -4.36
C GLN A 412 -20.61 -4.88 -5.86
N GLU A 413 -21.20 -5.86 -6.54
CA GLU A 413 -21.60 -5.70 -7.93
C GLU A 413 -22.65 -4.58 -8.02
N PRO A 414 -22.45 -3.56 -8.87
CA PRO A 414 -23.36 -2.44 -8.95
C PRO A 414 -24.71 -2.87 -9.53
N ALA A 415 -25.78 -2.21 -9.11
CA ALA A 415 -27.06 -2.34 -9.78
C ALA A 415 -26.93 -1.88 -11.25
N PRO A 416 -27.64 -2.50 -12.22
CA PRO A 416 -27.60 -2.09 -13.61
C PRO A 416 -27.91 -0.60 -13.79
N ASN A 417 -27.12 0.08 -14.61
CA ASN A 417 -27.27 1.49 -14.93
C ASN A 417 -27.07 1.70 -16.43
N ASP A 418 -28.16 1.96 -17.14
CA ASP A 418 -28.16 2.16 -18.60
C ASP A 418 -27.37 3.41 -19.04
N ASN A 419 -27.08 4.32 -18.09
CA ASN A 419 -26.27 5.52 -18.32
C ASN A 419 -24.80 5.36 -17.91
N SER A 420 -24.32 4.13 -17.70
CA SER A 420 -22.93 3.89 -17.35
C SER A 420 -21.98 4.39 -18.44
N THR A 421 -21.10 5.31 -18.07
CA THR A 421 -20.03 5.82 -18.94
C THR A 421 -18.89 4.81 -19.05
N ILE A 422 -18.31 4.67 -20.24
CA ILE A 422 -17.08 3.89 -20.43
C ILE A 422 -15.94 4.61 -19.70
N THR A 423 -15.26 3.91 -18.79
CA THR A 423 -14.10 4.45 -18.07
C THR A 423 -12.83 4.40 -18.91
N ASN A 424 -11.85 5.25 -18.61
CA ASN A 424 -10.48 5.10 -19.11
C ASN A 424 -9.55 4.39 -18.12
N SER A 425 -10.11 3.82 -17.04
CA SER A 425 -9.31 3.06 -16.08
C SER A 425 -8.64 1.88 -16.75
N THR A 426 -7.37 1.70 -16.43
CA THR A 426 -6.53 0.59 -16.88
C THR A 426 -6.34 -0.47 -15.80
N GLY A 427 -6.87 -0.25 -14.60
CA GLY A 427 -6.61 -1.05 -13.41
C GLY A 427 -6.80 -2.56 -13.61
N ALA A 428 -5.99 -3.36 -12.91
CA ALA A 428 -6.13 -4.81 -12.86
C ALA A 428 -6.92 -5.20 -11.60
N TYR A 429 -8.25 -5.19 -11.72
CA TYR A 429 -9.15 -5.49 -10.61
C TYR A 429 -9.49 -6.98 -10.54
N ALA A 430 -9.42 -7.54 -9.34
CA ALA A 430 -9.78 -8.91 -9.05
C ALA A 430 -10.77 -9.00 -7.88
N TYR A 431 -11.61 -10.02 -7.91
CA TYR A 431 -12.36 -10.47 -6.76
C TYR A 431 -12.40 -11.98 -6.76
N ARG A 432 -11.79 -12.61 -5.75
CA ARG A 432 -11.73 -14.07 -5.60
C ARG A 432 -11.25 -14.78 -6.86
N GLY A 433 -10.13 -14.28 -7.40
CA GLY A 433 -9.49 -14.81 -8.59
C GLY A 433 -10.11 -14.42 -9.92
N LYS A 434 -11.31 -13.84 -9.92
CA LYS A 434 -11.99 -13.41 -11.16
C LYS A 434 -11.64 -11.97 -11.50
N ARG A 435 -11.35 -11.69 -12.78
CA ARG A 435 -11.18 -10.31 -13.25
C ARG A 435 -12.51 -9.57 -13.20
N LEU A 436 -12.49 -8.35 -12.67
CA LEU A 436 -13.62 -7.45 -12.73
C LEU A 436 -13.58 -6.57 -13.98
N ASN A 437 -14.76 -6.22 -14.51
CA ASN A 437 -14.90 -5.23 -15.57
C ASN A 437 -14.66 -3.83 -15.00
N ASN A 438 -13.74 -3.07 -15.59
CA ASN A 438 -13.35 -1.75 -15.09
C ASN A 438 -14.54 -0.77 -15.06
N ASN A 439 -15.47 -0.85 -16.01
CA ASN A 439 -16.69 -0.04 -16.00
C ASN A 439 -17.55 -0.34 -14.75
N LEU A 440 -17.68 -1.62 -14.37
CA LEU A 440 -18.43 -2.03 -13.18
C LEU A 440 -17.72 -1.61 -11.89
N VAL A 441 -16.39 -1.58 -11.87
CA VAL A 441 -15.63 -1.12 -10.70
C VAL A 441 -15.86 0.37 -10.45
N VAL A 442 -15.84 1.19 -11.51
CA VAL A 442 -16.14 2.63 -11.42
C VAL A 442 -17.61 2.87 -11.09
N GLU A 443 -18.53 2.10 -11.66
CA GLU A 443 -19.96 2.21 -11.31
C GLU A 443 -20.24 1.78 -9.86
N SER A 444 -19.58 0.73 -9.37
CA SER A 444 -19.62 0.31 -7.96
C SER A 444 -19.14 1.42 -7.03
N LEU A 445 -18.08 2.15 -7.41
CA LEU A 445 -17.59 3.31 -6.68
C LEU A 445 -18.65 4.43 -6.65
N LYS A 446 -19.24 4.77 -7.80
CA LYS A 446 -20.30 5.78 -7.89
C LYS A 446 -21.49 5.44 -7.00
N GLN A 447 -21.97 4.20 -7.03
CA GLN A 447 -23.09 3.75 -6.20
C GLN A 447 -22.73 3.74 -4.71
N HIS A 448 -21.51 3.35 -4.35
CA HIS A 448 -21.00 3.45 -2.98
C HIS A 448 -21.07 4.89 -2.45
N PHE A 449 -20.52 5.87 -3.17
CA PHE A 449 -20.57 7.27 -2.74
C PHE A 449 -21.98 7.89 -2.81
N THR A 450 -22.83 7.41 -3.72
CA THR A 450 -24.25 7.81 -3.77
C THR A 450 -24.98 7.43 -2.47
N LYS A 451 -24.68 6.27 -1.88
CA LYS A 451 -25.23 5.88 -0.56
C LYS A 451 -24.79 6.84 0.55
N TRP A 452 -23.59 7.41 0.45
CA TRP A 452 -23.05 8.35 1.44
C TRP A 452 -23.59 9.78 1.28
N LYS A 453 -23.97 10.19 0.07
CA LYS A 453 -24.35 11.57 -0.26
C LYS A 453 -25.36 12.22 0.71
N PRO A 454 -26.45 11.56 1.14
CA PRO A 454 -27.41 12.16 2.09
C PRO A 454 -26.80 12.56 3.44
N TYR A 455 -25.69 11.95 3.82
CA TYR A 455 -25.06 12.11 5.12
C TYR A 455 -23.85 13.04 5.11
N ILE A 456 -23.31 13.37 3.93
CA ILE A 456 -22.08 14.15 3.78
C ILE A 456 -22.32 15.54 3.16
N CYS A 457 -23.52 15.84 2.65
CA CYS A 457 -23.79 17.09 1.93
C CYS A 457 -23.69 18.36 2.80
N LYS A 458 -23.87 18.26 4.13
CA LYS A 458 -23.89 19.42 5.04
C LYS A 458 -22.48 19.92 5.37
N PHE A 459 -21.64 19.05 5.94
CA PHE A 459 -20.29 19.40 6.38
C PHE A 459 -19.17 18.85 5.48
N GLY A 460 -19.52 17.90 4.61
CA GLY A 460 -18.61 17.26 3.69
C GLY A 460 -18.05 15.93 4.18
N LEU A 461 -17.24 15.35 3.30
CA LEU A 461 -16.43 14.17 3.55
C LEU A 461 -14.96 14.53 3.31
N LEU A 462 -14.17 14.55 4.37
CA LEU A 462 -12.73 14.77 4.32
C LEU A 462 -12.01 13.43 4.18
N LEU A 463 -11.31 13.24 3.07
CA LEU A 463 -10.87 11.93 2.64
C LEU A 463 -9.43 11.98 2.14
N ILE A 464 -8.63 11.02 2.59
CA ILE A 464 -7.32 10.71 2.00
C ILE A 464 -7.45 9.39 1.26
N GLU A 465 -7.13 9.35 -0.04
CA GLU A 465 -7.27 8.13 -0.84
C GLU A 465 -6.00 7.74 -1.57
N LEU A 466 -5.85 6.44 -1.82
CA LEU A 466 -4.82 5.83 -2.65
C LEU A 466 -5.33 5.61 -4.09
N HIS A 467 -4.45 5.83 -5.06
CA HIS A 467 -4.72 5.78 -6.48
C HIS A 467 -3.66 4.97 -7.22
N THR A 468 -4.07 4.37 -8.34
CA THR A 468 -3.17 3.72 -9.31
C THR A 468 -2.71 4.69 -10.40
N SER A 469 -1.77 4.25 -11.24
CA SER A 469 -1.26 4.97 -12.40
C SER A 469 -1.16 4.04 -13.60
N LYS A 470 -1.25 4.59 -14.82
CA LYS A 470 -1.10 3.79 -16.05
C LYS A 470 0.28 3.11 -16.11
N PRO A 471 0.38 1.83 -16.52
CA PRO A 471 1.65 1.11 -16.57
C PRO A 471 2.72 1.81 -17.41
N GLU A 472 2.35 2.40 -18.56
CA GLU A 472 3.31 3.13 -19.39
C GLU A 472 3.91 4.36 -18.68
N LEU A 473 3.12 5.03 -17.84
CA LEU A 473 3.59 6.17 -17.04
C LEU A 473 4.53 5.73 -15.93
N VAL A 474 4.21 4.60 -15.28
CA VAL A 474 5.04 4.00 -14.23
C VAL A 474 6.38 3.52 -14.79
N ALA A 475 6.37 2.82 -15.93
CA ALA A 475 7.57 2.31 -16.59
C ALA A 475 8.56 3.43 -16.96
N LYS A 476 8.07 4.60 -17.37
CA LYS A 476 8.89 5.79 -17.66
C LYS A 476 9.46 6.48 -16.41
N ASN A 477 8.99 6.12 -15.21
CA ASN A 477 9.26 6.80 -13.96
C ASN A 477 9.66 5.87 -12.81
N LEU A 478 10.26 4.72 -13.12
CA LEU A 478 10.79 3.78 -12.12
C LEU A 478 11.74 4.48 -11.14
N GLY A 479 11.51 4.27 -9.85
CA GLY A 479 12.24 4.97 -8.78
C GLY A 479 11.73 6.39 -8.48
N LYS A 480 10.61 6.83 -9.06
CA LYS A 480 9.96 8.11 -8.69
C LYS A 480 8.57 7.92 -8.07
N THR A 481 8.03 6.70 -8.13
CA THR A 481 6.71 6.33 -7.60
C THR A 481 6.77 4.92 -7.02
N ALA A 482 5.86 4.63 -6.09
CA ALA A 482 5.64 3.29 -5.53
C ALA A 482 4.43 2.57 -6.17
N ALA A 483 3.94 3.07 -7.31
CA ALA A 483 2.72 2.59 -7.95
C ALA A 483 2.75 1.09 -8.26
N THR A 484 3.86 0.52 -8.74
CA THR A 484 3.95 -0.94 -8.99
C THR A 484 3.67 -1.74 -7.72
N ALA A 485 4.30 -1.35 -6.61
CA ALA A 485 4.11 -2.02 -5.32
C ALA A 485 2.66 -1.91 -4.83
N TYR A 486 2.04 -0.74 -4.95
CA TYR A 486 0.65 -0.54 -4.56
C TYR A 486 -0.32 -1.30 -5.46
N ASP A 487 -0.19 -1.21 -6.78
CA ASP A 487 -1.01 -1.95 -7.75
C ASP A 487 -0.99 -3.46 -7.47
N ALA A 488 0.19 -4.03 -7.26
CA ALA A 488 0.32 -5.46 -7.02
C ALA A 488 -0.27 -5.87 -5.66
N THR A 489 0.11 -5.19 -4.58
CA THR A 489 -0.38 -5.54 -3.23
C THR A 489 -1.90 -5.43 -3.11
N HIS A 490 -2.49 -4.37 -3.66
CA HIS A 490 -3.92 -4.12 -3.62
C HIS A 490 -4.67 -5.04 -4.59
N GLY A 491 -4.14 -5.25 -5.81
CA GLY A 491 -4.75 -6.14 -6.79
C GLY A 491 -4.81 -7.60 -6.34
N TYR A 492 -3.76 -8.11 -5.67
CA TYR A 492 -3.77 -9.48 -5.12
C TYR A 492 -4.60 -9.66 -3.86
N SER A 493 -5.03 -8.57 -3.22
CA SER A 493 -5.84 -8.59 -1.99
C SER A 493 -7.26 -8.07 -2.21
N ASP A 494 -7.75 -8.11 -3.45
CA ASP A 494 -9.11 -7.71 -3.83
C ASP A 494 -9.46 -6.27 -3.41
N GLN A 495 -8.52 -5.33 -3.61
CA GLN A 495 -8.68 -3.90 -3.35
C GLN A 495 -8.71 -3.09 -4.65
N TYR A 496 -9.45 -1.98 -4.65
CA TYR A 496 -9.90 -1.28 -5.85
C TYR A 496 -9.36 0.15 -5.95
N ILE A 497 -8.04 0.31 -6.05
CA ILE A 497 -7.44 1.62 -6.31
C ILE A 497 -7.67 2.06 -7.75
N ILE A 498 -8.19 3.28 -7.95
CA ILE A 498 -8.58 3.82 -9.26
C ILE A 498 -7.68 5.02 -9.60
N GLU A 499 -7.36 5.21 -10.89
CA GLU A 499 -6.62 6.37 -11.35
C GLU A 499 -7.28 7.66 -10.87
N LEU A 500 -6.47 8.63 -10.39
CA LEU A 500 -6.99 9.84 -9.76
C LEU A 500 -8.02 10.57 -10.62
N ASP A 501 -7.76 10.74 -11.91
CA ASP A 501 -8.69 11.46 -12.81
C ASP A 501 -10.02 10.71 -12.96
N GLU A 502 -10.00 9.39 -13.08
CA GLU A 502 -11.22 8.57 -13.15
C GLU A 502 -11.98 8.58 -11.81
N TYR A 503 -11.26 8.60 -10.68
CA TYR A 503 -11.85 8.75 -9.36
C TYR A 503 -12.58 10.10 -9.23
N MET A 504 -11.94 11.20 -9.63
CA MET A 504 -12.54 12.54 -9.59
C MET A 504 -13.74 12.67 -10.54
N ASN A 505 -13.63 12.13 -11.76
CA ASN A 505 -14.73 12.09 -12.72
C ASN A 505 -15.92 11.29 -12.18
N ALA A 506 -15.66 10.18 -11.46
CA ALA A 506 -16.72 9.38 -10.84
C ALA A 506 -17.45 10.16 -9.75
N MET A 507 -16.74 10.93 -8.91
CA MET A 507 -17.34 11.78 -7.88
C MET A 507 -18.18 12.91 -8.50
N GLU A 508 -17.65 13.60 -9.52
CA GLU A 508 -18.35 14.68 -10.21
C GLU A 508 -19.64 14.19 -10.89
N ALA A 509 -19.61 13.01 -11.50
CA ALA A 509 -20.76 12.41 -12.18
C ALA A 509 -21.97 12.15 -11.25
N ILE A 510 -21.73 11.97 -9.94
CA ILE A 510 -22.81 11.81 -8.93
C ILE A 510 -23.09 13.12 -8.17
N GLY A 511 -22.48 14.23 -8.60
CA GLY A 511 -22.64 15.55 -8.02
C GLY A 511 -21.98 15.70 -6.65
N LEU A 512 -20.88 14.96 -6.38
CA LEU A 512 -19.97 15.24 -5.29
C LEU A 512 -18.81 16.09 -5.82
N THR A 513 -18.70 17.31 -5.31
CA THR A 513 -17.69 18.28 -5.76
C THR A 513 -16.60 18.42 -4.71
N HIS A 514 -15.34 18.49 -5.15
CA HIS A 514 -14.23 18.73 -4.24
C HIS A 514 -14.01 20.24 -4.04
N ASP A 515 -13.62 20.63 -2.82
CA ASP A 515 -13.15 21.99 -2.58
C ASP A 515 -11.74 22.17 -3.17
N LYS A 516 -11.69 22.92 -4.30
CA LYS A 516 -10.46 23.23 -5.05
C LYS A 516 -9.36 23.87 -4.21
N ASN A 517 -9.70 24.61 -3.16
CA ASN A 517 -8.70 25.26 -2.29
C ASN A 517 -7.99 24.25 -1.39
N THR A 518 -8.71 23.18 -1.01
CA THR A 518 -8.24 22.14 -0.08
C THR A 518 -7.67 20.92 -0.78
N PHE A 519 -7.99 20.71 -2.07
CA PHE A 519 -7.49 19.58 -2.83
C PHE A 519 -5.97 19.56 -2.91
N ARG A 520 -5.38 18.41 -2.58
CA ARG A 520 -3.94 18.15 -2.73
C ARG A 520 -3.74 16.75 -3.29
N LYS A 521 -2.68 16.58 -4.09
CA LYS A 521 -2.25 15.28 -4.60
C LYS A 521 -0.75 15.06 -4.39
N PHE A 522 -0.34 13.81 -4.19
CA PHE A 522 1.00 13.45 -3.78
C PHE A 522 1.56 12.29 -4.63
N PRO A 523 2.75 12.48 -5.25
CA PRO A 523 3.39 13.78 -5.50
C PRO A 523 2.47 14.74 -6.28
N ASN A 524 2.75 16.04 -6.21
CA ASN A 524 1.98 17.04 -6.96
C ASN A 524 2.36 17.02 -8.46
N SER A 525 1.99 15.94 -9.15
CA SER A 525 2.24 15.69 -10.57
C SER A 525 1.26 14.64 -11.11
N GLU A 526 1.48 14.15 -12.33
CA GLU A 526 0.74 13.01 -12.91
C GLU A 526 1.09 11.67 -12.23
N LEU A 527 2.17 11.61 -11.44
CA LEU A 527 2.56 10.43 -10.67
C LEU A 527 1.83 10.31 -9.33
N ALA A 528 0.79 11.14 -9.13
CA ALA A 528 0.05 11.17 -7.88
C ALA A 528 -0.57 9.80 -7.59
N THR A 529 -0.21 9.23 -6.46
CA THR A 529 -0.79 7.99 -5.93
C THR A 529 -1.61 8.25 -4.68
N VAL A 530 -1.57 9.44 -4.11
CA VAL A 530 -2.41 9.82 -2.97
C VAL A 530 -3.09 11.15 -3.25
N SER A 531 -4.36 11.29 -2.87
CA SER A 531 -5.08 12.57 -2.87
C SER A 531 -5.73 12.87 -1.53
N ILE A 532 -5.95 14.15 -1.26
CA ILE A 532 -6.69 14.66 -0.11
C ILE A 532 -7.82 15.53 -0.67
N ASN A 533 -9.06 15.20 -0.30
CA ASN A 533 -10.26 15.84 -0.80
C ASN A 533 -11.20 16.20 0.35
N LEU A 534 -11.86 17.36 0.25
CA LEU A 534 -13.09 17.64 0.97
C LEU A 534 -14.24 17.65 -0.05
N PHE A 535 -15.02 16.56 -0.09
CA PHE A 535 -16.18 16.44 -0.98
C PHE A 535 -17.45 17.01 -0.34
N LYS A 536 -18.29 17.66 -1.14
CA LYS A 536 -19.62 18.16 -0.76
C LYS A 536 -20.65 17.95 -1.86
#